data_AF-A0A4V2XTE1-F1
#
_entry.id   AF-A0A4V2XTE1-F1
#
_cell.length_a   1.000
_cell.length_b   1.000
_cell.length_c   1.000
_cell.angle_alpha   90.00
_cell.angle_beta   90.00
_cell.angle_gamma   90.00
#
_symmetry.space_group_name_H-M   'P 1'
#
loop_
_entity.id
_entity.type
_entity.pdbx_description
1 polymer ?
#
loop_
_entity_poly.entity_id
_entity_poly.type
_entity_poly.pdbx_seq_one_letter_code
_entity_poly.pdbx_strand_id
1 'polypeptide(L)'
;MIGGSGFAIVGQVWLTHHNMWRYVVRVDQVLLVFNLALLLFVAAIPFAADLLADHLRGSPADQRLSAGLYVSAVLGEALFFNLSWWWARRHALLHPDLDPRLARLVARRFLLGPLLYVIAFAFVFVNPILSLSLYLVLVGVYLLRGPGDLPSSAR
;
A
#
# COMPACT_ATOMS: atom_id res chain seq x y z
N MET A 1 5.89 11.50 -21.23
CA MET A 1 6.07 10.04 -21.01
C MET A 1 6.02 9.75 -19.50
N ILE A 2 4.82 9.82 -18.91
CA ILE A 2 4.60 9.70 -17.44
C ILE A 2 4.15 8.26 -17.06
N GLY A 3 4.11 7.31 -18.01
CA GLY A 3 3.45 6.00 -17.79
C GLY A 3 4.24 4.92 -17.04
N GLY A 4 5.55 5.06 -16.84
CA GLY A 4 6.39 3.97 -16.30
C GLY A 4 6.40 3.87 -14.77
N SER A 5 6.40 5.00 -14.07
CA SER A 5 6.50 5.05 -12.61
C SER A 5 5.20 4.65 -11.92
N GLY A 6 4.03 5.05 -12.43
CA GLY A 6 2.72 4.66 -11.87
C GLY A 6 2.49 3.15 -11.89
N PHE A 7 2.92 2.46 -12.97
CA PHE A 7 2.82 1.01 -13.07
C PHE A 7 3.65 0.28 -12.01
N ALA A 8 4.86 0.76 -11.71
CA ALA A 8 5.71 0.15 -10.69
C ALA A 8 5.09 0.26 -9.28
N ILE A 9 4.44 1.38 -8.97
CA ILE A 9 3.75 1.60 -7.69
C ILE A 9 2.58 0.64 -7.54
N VAL A 10 1.71 0.59 -8.55
CA VAL A 10 0.56 -0.32 -8.56
C VAL A 10 1.03 -1.78 -8.51
N GLY A 11 2.08 -2.14 -9.25
CA GLY A 11 2.68 -3.47 -9.24
C GLY A 11 3.23 -3.87 -7.87
N GLN A 12 3.91 -2.96 -7.17
CA GLN A 12 4.41 -3.21 -5.81
C GLN A 12 3.26 -3.44 -4.81
N VAL A 13 2.20 -2.64 -4.87
CA VAL A 13 1.00 -2.82 -4.04
C VAL A 13 0.38 -4.20 -4.33
N TRP A 14 0.26 -4.56 -5.61
CA TRP A 14 -0.33 -5.83 -6.03
C TRP A 14 0.49 -7.05 -5.58
N LEU A 15 1.83 -6.98 -5.65
CA LEU A 15 2.72 -8.03 -5.14
C LEU A 15 2.62 -8.17 -3.62
N THR A 16 2.57 -7.04 -2.90
CA THR A 16 2.42 -7.01 -1.44
C THR A 16 1.07 -7.61 -1.02
N HIS A 17 0.01 -7.29 -1.76
CA HIS A 17 -1.32 -7.86 -1.61
C HIS A 17 -1.28 -9.37 -1.82
N HIS A 18 -0.78 -9.86 -2.96
CA HIS A 18 -0.72 -11.30 -3.23
C HIS A 18 0.10 -12.06 -2.18
N ASN A 19 1.18 -11.47 -1.67
CA ASN A 19 1.93 -12.05 -0.56
C ASN A 19 1.10 -12.16 0.74
N MET A 20 0.19 -11.22 0.99
CA MET A 20 -0.78 -11.31 2.09
C MET A 20 -1.76 -12.48 1.88
N TRP A 21 -2.28 -12.65 0.66
CA TRP A 21 -3.25 -13.71 0.34
C TRP A 21 -2.69 -15.11 0.45
N ARG A 22 -1.37 -15.30 0.36
CA ARG A 22 -0.72 -16.60 0.62
C ARG A 22 -1.02 -17.16 2.02
N TYR A 23 -1.37 -16.30 2.98
CA TYR A 23 -1.72 -16.71 4.33
C TYR A 23 -3.22 -16.95 4.52
N VAL A 24 -4.07 -16.55 3.58
CA VAL A 24 -5.53 -16.62 3.67
C VAL A 24 -5.98 -17.96 3.08
N VAL A 25 -6.65 -18.79 3.88
CA VAL A 25 -7.16 -20.11 3.47
C VAL A 25 -8.67 -20.11 3.23
N ARG A 26 -9.39 -19.11 3.73
CA ARG A 26 -10.83 -18.95 3.53
C ARG A 26 -11.16 -17.50 3.17
N VAL A 27 -12.11 -17.32 2.26
CA VAL A 27 -12.58 -16.01 1.79
C VAL A 27 -14.06 -15.89 2.09
N ASP A 28 -14.45 -14.81 2.74
CA ASP A 28 -15.85 -14.48 3.02
C ASP A 28 -16.29 -13.21 2.26
N GLN A 29 -17.58 -12.90 2.34
CA GLN A 29 -18.17 -11.76 1.63
C GLN A 29 -17.58 -10.42 2.09
N VAL A 30 -17.20 -10.29 3.37
CA VAL A 30 -16.63 -9.04 3.91
C VAL A 30 -15.23 -8.81 3.37
N LEU A 31 -14.40 -9.85 3.28
CA LEU A 31 -13.08 -9.79 2.68
C LEU A 31 -13.15 -9.38 1.20
N LEU A 32 -14.17 -9.86 0.47
CA LEU A 32 -14.43 -9.45 -0.92
C LEU A 32 -14.81 -7.97 -1.02
N VAL A 33 -15.65 -7.46 -0.13
CA VAL A 33 -16.02 -6.04 -0.08
C VAL A 33 -14.79 -5.16 0.21
N PHE A 34 -13.94 -5.55 1.16
CA PHE A 34 -12.69 -4.83 1.42
C PHE A 34 -11.74 -4.88 0.23
N ASN A 35 -11.67 -6.01 -0.47
CA ASN A 35 -10.89 -6.12 -1.70
C ASN A 35 -11.42 -5.20 -2.81
N LEU A 36 -12.75 -5.09 -2.99
CA LEU A 36 -13.33 -4.16 -3.97
C LEU A 36 -13.04 -2.70 -3.61
N ALA A 37 -13.14 -2.34 -2.34
CA ALA A 37 -12.80 -1.00 -1.87
C ALA A 37 -11.29 -0.71 -2.05
N LEU A 38 -10.42 -1.66 -1.72
CA LEU A 38 -8.99 -1.57 -2.01
C LEU A 38 -8.74 -1.31 -3.50
N LEU A 39 -9.37 -2.08 -4.39
CA LEU A 39 -9.22 -1.95 -5.83
C LEU A 39 -9.70 -0.58 -6.34
N LEU A 40 -10.78 -0.02 -5.77
CA LEU A 40 -11.24 1.33 -6.09
C LEU A 40 -10.13 2.36 -5.85
N PHE A 41 -9.48 2.31 -4.69
CA PHE A 41 -8.42 3.25 -4.36
C PHE A 41 -7.15 3.02 -5.18
N VAL A 42 -6.74 1.76 -5.36
CA VAL A 42 -5.59 1.41 -6.22
C VAL A 42 -5.78 1.92 -7.64
N ALA A 43 -6.98 1.77 -8.21
CA ALA A 43 -7.30 2.27 -9.54
C ALA A 43 -7.34 3.80 -9.62
N ALA A 44 -7.63 4.49 -8.51
CA ALA A 44 -7.64 5.95 -8.42
C ALA A 44 -6.23 6.57 -8.30
N ILE A 45 -5.24 5.83 -7.81
CA ILE A 45 -3.87 6.34 -7.59
C ILE A 45 -3.25 6.93 -8.87
N PRO A 46 -3.24 6.24 -10.03
CA PRO A 46 -2.65 6.79 -11.26
C PRO A 46 -3.33 8.09 -11.70
N PHE A 47 -4.66 8.13 -11.68
CA PHE A 47 -5.44 9.32 -12.00
C PHE A 47 -5.09 10.50 -11.07
N ALA A 48 -5.04 10.26 -9.76
CA ALA A 48 -4.71 11.30 -8.80
C ALA A 48 -3.24 11.76 -8.90
N ALA A 49 -2.34 10.85 -9.29
CA ALA A 49 -0.94 11.17 -9.54
C ALA A 49 -0.76 12.07 -10.78
N ASP A 50 -1.44 11.73 -11.88
CA ASP A 50 -1.45 12.54 -13.10
C ASP A 50 -2.07 13.92 -12.82
N LEU A 51 -3.21 13.95 -12.12
CA LEU A 51 -3.86 15.20 -11.73
C LEU A 51 -2.95 16.07 -10.88
N LEU A 52 -2.23 15.50 -9.92
CA LEU A 52 -1.25 16.23 -9.13
C LEU A 52 -0.13 16.77 -10.01
N ALA A 53 0.44 15.95 -10.91
CA ALA A 53 1.53 16.34 -11.80
C ALA A 53 1.15 17.54 -12.67
N ASP A 54 -0.06 17.53 -13.22
CA ASP A 54 -0.60 18.62 -14.04
C ASP A 54 -0.79 19.93 -13.25
N HIS A 55 -1.15 19.82 -11.96
CA HIS A 55 -1.42 20.96 -11.11
C HIS A 55 -0.22 21.43 -10.27
N LEU A 56 0.97 20.82 -10.41
CA LEU A 56 2.19 21.23 -9.69
C LEU A 56 2.58 22.70 -9.94
N ARG A 57 2.24 23.25 -11.10
CA ARG A 57 2.49 24.66 -11.47
C ARG A 57 1.23 25.54 -11.41
N GLY A 58 0.10 24.96 -10.98
CA GLY A 58 -1.18 25.66 -10.86
C GLY A 58 -1.26 26.55 -9.62
N SER A 59 -2.47 27.05 -9.31
CA SER A 59 -2.67 27.87 -8.12
C SER A 59 -2.38 27.07 -6.83
N PRO A 60 -2.05 27.71 -5.70
CA PRO A 60 -1.88 27.01 -4.43
C PRO A 60 -3.13 26.22 -3.99
N ALA A 61 -4.33 26.64 -4.43
CA ALA A 61 -5.57 25.91 -4.16
C ALA A 61 -5.63 24.59 -4.94
N ASP A 62 -5.30 24.62 -6.23
CA ASP A 62 -5.32 23.43 -7.09
C ASP A 62 -4.24 22.43 -6.70
N GLN A 63 -3.06 22.91 -6.32
CA GLN A 63 -1.98 22.10 -5.76
C GLN A 63 -2.44 21.34 -4.51
N ARG A 64 -3.11 22.04 -3.57
CA ARG A 64 -3.62 21.41 -2.34
C ARG A 64 -4.74 20.41 -2.61
N LEU A 65 -5.64 20.71 -3.54
CA LEU A 65 -6.74 19.80 -3.88
C LEU A 65 -6.22 18.51 -4.52
N SER A 66 -5.39 18.63 -5.57
CA SER A 66 -4.82 17.48 -6.27
C SER A 66 -3.91 16.64 -5.37
N ALA A 67 -3.12 17.28 -4.51
CA ALA A 67 -2.37 16.62 -3.45
C ALA A 67 -3.26 15.85 -2.47
N GLY A 68 -4.34 16.48 -2.01
CA GLY A 68 -5.31 15.87 -1.10
C GLY A 68 -5.96 14.63 -1.72
N LEU A 69 -6.32 14.67 -3.01
CA LEU A 69 -6.86 13.54 -3.74
C LEU A 69 -5.86 12.38 -3.86
N TYR A 70 -4.60 12.68 -4.19
CA TYR A 70 -3.55 11.66 -4.26
C TYR A 70 -3.30 11.00 -2.90
N VAL A 71 -3.14 11.80 -1.84
CA VAL A 71 -2.94 11.28 -0.47
C VAL A 71 -4.15 10.48 -0.01
N SER A 72 -5.37 10.91 -0.33
CA SER A 72 -6.59 10.18 0.02
C SER A 72 -6.67 8.84 -0.70
N ALA A 73 -6.24 8.77 -1.96
CA ALA A 73 -6.18 7.53 -2.73
C ALA A 73 -5.21 6.52 -2.07
N VAL A 74 -4.01 6.97 -1.73
CA VAL A 74 -2.99 6.13 -1.08
C VAL A 74 -3.42 5.70 0.34
N LEU A 75 -4.01 6.60 1.12
CA LEU A 75 -4.49 6.28 2.46
C LEU A 75 -5.69 5.33 2.44
N GLY A 76 -6.60 5.49 1.47
CA GLY A 76 -7.73 4.58 1.28
C GLY A 76 -7.26 3.17 0.92
N GLU A 77 -6.30 3.05 0.00
CA GLU A 77 -5.65 1.79 -0.35
C GLU A 77 -5.07 1.12 0.91
N ALA A 78 -4.23 1.84 1.65
CA ALA A 78 -3.59 1.34 2.86
C ALA A 78 -4.61 0.92 3.94
N LEU A 79 -5.69 1.68 4.10
CA LEU A 79 -6.75 1.41 5.06
C LEU A 79 -7.43 0.08 4.75
N PHE A 80 -7.91 -0.10 3.52
CA PHE A 80 -8.63 -1.33 3.14
C PHE A 80 -7.71 -2.55 3.12
N PHE A 81 -6.44 -2.37 2.77
CA PHE A 81 -5.43 -3.42 2.91
C PHE A 81 -5.31 -3.90 4.36
N ASN A 82 -5.17 -2.96 5.30
CA ASN A 82 -5.04 -3.28 6.72
C ASN A 82 -6.33 -3.83 7.33
N LEU A 83 -7.50 -3.35 6.88
CA LEU A 83 -8.80 -3.90 7.27
C LEU A 83 -8.95 -5.35 6.81
N SER A 84 -8.56 -5.68 5.58
CA SER A 84 -8.55 -7.06 5.09
C SER A 84 -7.68 -7.98 5.96
N TRP A 85 -6.46 -7.56 6.29
CA TRP A 85 -5.58 -8.33 7.17
C TRP A 85 -6.15 -8.49 8.59
N TRP A 86 -6.66 -7.40 9.16
CA TRP A 86 -7.26 -7.41 10.49
C TRP A 86 -8.48 -8.33 10.55
N TRP A 87 -9.36 -8.25 9.55
CA TRP A 87 -10.56 -9.08 9.43
C TRP A 87 -10.20 -10.55 9.31
N ALA A 88 -9.29 -10.89 8.40
CA ALA A 88 -8.83 -12.27 8.20
C ALA A 88 -8.25 -12.87 9.48
N ARG A 89 -7.47 -12.09 10.24
CA ARG A 89 -6.95 -12.51 11.55
C ARG A 89 -8.04 -12.69 12.59
N ARG A 90 -9.03 -11.80 12.63
CA ARG A 90 -10.08 -11.82 13.66
C ARG A 90 -11.07 -12.95 13.46
N HIS A 91 -11.30 -13.37 12.21
CA HIS A 91 -12.28 -14.39 11.84
C HIS A 91 -11.64 -15.75 11.49
N ALA A 92 -10.38 -15.97 11.88
CA ALA A 92 -9.65 -17.22 11.66
C ALA A 92 -9.67 -17.70 10.18
N LEU A 93 -9.57 -16.74 9.26
CA LEU A 93 -9.50 -16.98 7.82
C LEU A 93 -8.06 -17.27 7.35
N LEU A 94 -7.08 -17.06 8.22
CA LEU A 94 -5.68 -17.36 7.95
C LEU A 94 -5.34 -18.84 8.23
N HIS A 95 -4.22 -19.30 7.67
CA HIS A 95 -3.71 -20.66 7.89
C HIS A 95 -3.62 -20.97 9.40
N PRO A 96 -4.15 -22.12 9.88
CA PRO A 96 -4.17 -22.45 11.30
C PRO A 96 -2.78 -22.50 11.94
N ASP A 97 -1.78 -22.97 11.19
CA ASP A 97 -0.38 -23.08 11.65
C ASP A 97 0.42 -21.76 11.56
N LEU A 98 -0.23 -20.65 11.18
CA LEU A 98 0.44 -19.36 11.13
C LEU A 98 0.78 -18.88 12.54
N ASP A 99 2.08 -18.76 12.85
CA ASP A 99 2.54 -18.22 14.13
C ASP A 99 1.88 -16.84 14.40
N PRO A 100 1.12 -16.68 15.51
CA PRO A 100 0.52 -15.42 15.90
C PRO A 100 1.50 -14.26 16.06
N ARG A 101 2.79 -14.53 16.30
CA ARG A 101 3.86 -13.52 16.33
C ARG A 101 4.24 -13.06 14.92
N LEU A 102 4.43 -14.00 13.99
CA LEU A 102 4.65 -13.69 12.58
C LEU A 102 3.48 -12.89 12.01
N ALA A 103 2.24 -13.28 12.29
CA ALA A 103 1.04 -12.57 11.85
C ALA A 103 0.99 -11.10 12.33
N ARG A 104 1.47 -10.83 13.55
CA ARG A 104 1.59 -9.47 14.11
C ARG A 104 2.73 -8.68 13.49
N LEU A 105 3.87 -9.31 13.21
CA LEU A 105 5.00 -8.66 12.53
C LEU A 105 4.62 -8.25 11.11
N VAL A 106 3.93 -9.14 10.39
CA VAL A 106 3.37 -8.87 9.07
C VAL A 106 2.35 -7.72 9.14
N ALA A 107 1.45 -7.71 10.15
CA ALA A 107 0.52 -6.59 10.37
C ALA A 107 1.24 -5.25 10.56
N ARG A 108 2.27 -5.20 11.42
CA ARG A 108 3.05 -3.99 11.65
C ARG A 108 3.73 -3.50 10.38
N ARG A 109 4.21 -4.42 9.55
CA ARG A 109 4.86 -4.08 8.28
C ARG A 109 3.88 -3.48 7.28
N PHE A 110 2.66 -4.01 7.20
CA PHE A 110 1.59 -3.48 6.35
C PHE A 110 1.07 -2.11 6.80
N LEU A 111 1.24 -1.77 8.07
CA LEU A 111 0.89 -0.45 8.59
C LEU A 111 2.03 0.57 8.39
N LEU A 112 3.27 0.17 8.68
CA LEU A 112 4.43 1.06 8.61
C LEU A 112 4.78 1.47 7.18
N GLY A 113 4.61 0.58 6.20
CA GLY A 113 5.00 0.86 4.81
C GLY A 113 4.24 2.04 4.21
N PRO A 114 2.90 1.95 4.10
CA PRO A 114 2.09 3.03 3.58
C PRO A 114 2.26 4.33 4.37
N LEU A 115 2.38 4.25 5.70
CA LEU A 115 2.60 5.42 6.54
C LEU A 115 3.93 6.13 6.19
N LEU A 116 5.02 5.38 6.04
CA LEU A 116 6.32 5.93 5.64
C LEU A 116 6.28 6.51 4.22
N TYR A 117 5.54 5.89 3.30
CA TYR A 117 5.33 6.43 1.95
C TYR A 117 4.56 7.75 1.95
N VAL A 118 3.48 7.83 2.75
CA VAL A 118 2.71 9.07 2.90
C VAL A 118 3.56 10.17 3.53
N ILE A 119 4.37 9.84 4.55
CA ILE A 119 5.31 10.79 5.16
C ILE A 119 6.34 11.27 4.13
N ALA A 120 6.99 10.36 3.41
CA ALA A 120 7.97 10.70 2.37
C ALA A 120 7.36 11.57 1.27
N PHE A 121 6.12 11.28 0.88
CA PHE A 121 5.38 12.07 -0.09
C PHE A 121 5.02 13.45 0.45
N ALA A 122 4.65 13.59 1.73
CA ALA A 122 4.34 14.88 2.34
C ALA A 122 5.52 15.87 2.27
N PHE A 123 6.76 15.39 2.18
CA PHE A 123 7.92 16.24 1.95
C PHE A 123 7.92 16.93 0.58
N VAL A 124 7.08 16.55 -0.39
CA VAL A 124 7.02 17.19 -1.71
C VAL A 124 6.70 18.68 -1.61
N PHE A 125 5.89 19.07 -0.61
CA PHE A 125 5.51 20.47 -0.34
C PHE A 125 6.65 21.30 0.28
N VAL A 126 7.68 20.64 0.81
CA VAL A 126 8.85 21.29 1.40
C VAL A 126 10.00 21.28 0.41
N ASN A 127 10.31 20.11 -0.16
CA ASN A 127 11.37 19.91 -1.12
C ASN A 127 11.08 18.68 -2.00
N PRO A 128 10.75 18.87 -3.29
CA PRO A 128 10.45 17.76 -4.22
C PRO A 128 11.59 16.75 -4.38
N ILE A 129 12.86 17.19 -4.34
CA ILE A 129 14.04 16.31 -4.47
C ILE A 129 14.18 15.43 -3.24
N LEU A 130 13.96 15.98 -2.04
CA LEU A 130 13.97 15.22 -0.79
C LEU A 130 12.86 14.16 -0.79
N SER A 131 11.64 14.55 -1.20
CA SER A 131 10.51 13.62 -1.29
C SER A 131 10.80 12.45 -2.23
N LEU A 132 11.32 12.73 -3.42
CA LEU A 132 11.73 11.70 -4.38
C LEU A 132 12.83 10.78 -3.81
N SER A 133 13.82 11.36 -3.13
CA SER A 133 14.92 10.60 -2.53
C SER A 133 14.44 9.65 -1.43
N LEU A 134 13.58 10.15 -0.52
CA LEU A 134 12.95 9.34 0.53
C LEU A 134 12.09 8.22 -0.06
N TYR A 135 11.34 8.52 -1.12
CA TYR A 135 10.51 7.55 -1.83
C TYR A 135 11.34 6.41 -2.43
N LEU A 136 12.42 6.74 -3.17
CA LEU A 136 13.31 5.75 -3.79
C LEU A 136 14.01 4.87 -2.74
N VAL A 137 14.45 5.47 -1.63
CA VAL A 137 15.04 4.72 -0.50
C VAL A 137 14.03 3.74 0.09
N LEU A 138 12.78 4.18 0.33
CA LEU A 138 11.73 3.31 0.86
C LEU A 138 11.42 2.15 -0.11
N VAL A 139 11.27 2.43 -1.41
CA VAL A 139 11.10 1.38 -2.43
C VAL A 139 12.24 0.38 -2.37
N GLY A 140 13.50 0.84 -2.38
CA GLY A 140 14.67 -0.05 -2.31
C GLY A 140 14.69 -0.92 -1.05
N VAL A 141 14.41 -0.34 0.12
CA VAL A 141 14.36 -1.09 1.39
C VAL A 141 13.23 -2.12 1.40
N TYR A 142 12.06 -1.78 0.86
CA TYR A 142 10.91 -2.69 0.82
C TYR A 142 11.09 -3.82 -0.19
N LEU A 143 11.71 -3.56 -1.35
CA LEU A 143 12.03 -4.58 -2.35
C LEU A 143 13.08 -5.58 -1.86
N LEU A 144 14.10 -5.11 -1.12
CA LEU A 144 15.17 -5.98 -0.59
C LEU A 144 14.72 -6.85 0.59
N ARG A 145 13.67 -6.46 1.31
CA ARG A 145 13.13 -7.24 2.43
C ARG A 145 11.98 -8.11 1.94
N GLY A 146 12.22 -9.34 1.50
CA GLY A 146 11.13 -10.28 1.17
C GLY A 146 10.18 -10.54 2.36
N PRO A 147 8.94 -11.03 2.14
CA PRO A 147 8.13 -11.58 3.23
C PRO A 147 8.91 -12.74 3.87
N GLY A 148 8.87 -12.85 5.21
CA GLY A 148 9.46 -14.02 5.88
C GLY A 148 8.77 -15.29 5.39
N ASP A 149 9.55 -16.35 5.18
CA ASP A 149 9.03 -17.63 4.70
C ASP A 149 8.11 -18.25 5.76
N LEU A 150 7.07 -18.96 5.29
CA LEU A 150 6.35 -19.89 6.15
C LEU A 150 7.37 -20.92 6.70
N PRO A 151 7.20 -21.40 7.96
CA PRO A 151 7.96 -22.56 8.39
C PRO A 151 7.76 -23.66 7.36
N SER A 152 8.86 -24.18 6.81
CA SER A 152 8.79 -25.38 5.99
C SER A 152 8.17 -26.46 6.88
N SER A 153 6.90 -26.79 6.66
CA SER A 153 6.33 -28.02 7.18
C SER A 153 7.09 -29.16 6.49
N ALA A 154 8.18 -29.57 7.13
CA ALA A 154 8.85 -30.81 6.81
C ALA A 154 7.83 -31.92 7.10
N ARG A 155 7.28 -32.45 5.99
CA ARG A 155 6.70 -33.78 5.74
C ARG A 155 6.35 -34.63 6.94
#